data_AF-A0A7Y4YV71-F1
#
_entry.id   AF-A0A7Y4YV71-F1
#
_cell.length_a   1.000
_cell.length_b   1.000
_cell.length_c   1.000
_cell.angle_alpha   90.00
_cell.angle_beta   90.00
_cell.angle_gamma   90.00
#
_symmetry.space_group_name_H-M   'P 1'
#
loop_
_entity.id
_entity.type
_entity.pdbx_description
1 polymer ?
#
loop_
_entity_poly.entity_id
_entity_poly.type
_entity_poly.pdbx_seq_one_letter_code
_entity_poly.pdbx_strand_id
1 'polypeptide(L)'
;MPIDAPHPLPPVAAWRINAMRFLFLLMATFMGGFVWYRLTFESAGQPLYWGLGKSMLGALALMSLLGVRYPLQMLPLMLYETAWKTVWLTVIALPAWLRGDWNIELQGLFNDCIGIVIAYFIIPWRYVWARYFAQPMEPLFKKR
;
A
#
# COMPACT_ATOMS: atom_id res chain seq x y z
N MET A 1 -10.05 -16.07 -35.06
CA MET A 1 -8.83 -15.44 -34.51
C MET A 1 -8.37 -16.29 -33.34
N PRO A 2 -7.10 -16.74 -33.29
CA PRO A 2 -6.59 -17.41 -32.10
C PRO A 2 -6.64 -16.39 -30.96
N ILE A 3 -7.25 -16.76 -29.83
CA ILE A 3 -7.12 -16.00 -28.59
C ILE A 3 -5.63 -16.07 -28.26
N ASP A 4 -4.92 -14.94 -28.42
CA ASP A 4 -3.49 -14.86 -28.13
C ASP A 4 -3.23 -15.48 -26.75
N ALA A 5 -2.28 -16.40 -26.69
CA ALA A 5 -1.80 -16.94 -25.43
C ALA A 5 -1.48 -15.76 -24.48
N PRO A 6 -1.83 -15.83 -23.19
CA PRO A 6 -1.60 -14.72 -22.28
C PRO A 6 -0.14 -14.27 -22.40
N HIS A 7 0.08 -13.00 -22.75
CA HIS A 7 1.42 -12.47 -22.85
C HIS A 7 2.19 -12.81 -21.55
N PRO A 8 3.39 -13.42 -21.65
CA PRO A 8 4.18 -13.74 -20.48
C PRO A 8 4.36 -12.48 -19.63
N LEU A 9 4.15 -12.59 -18.31
CA LEU A 9 4.35 -11.45 -17.43
C LEU A 9 5.78 -10.94 -17.59
N PRO A 10 5.98 -9.60 -17.66
CA PRO A 10 7.30 -9.05 -17.85
C PRO A 10 8.21 -9.49 -16.70
N PRO A 11 9.43 -9.97 -16.97
CA PRO A 11 10.34 -10.43 -15.94
C PRO A 11 10.66 -9.27 -15.00
N VAL A 12 10.52 -9.51 -13.69
CA VAL A 12 10.87 -8.54 -12.66
C VAL A 12 12.28 -8.86 -12.18
N ALA A 13 13.16 -7.86 -12.23
CA ALA A 13 14.54 -8.02 -11.79
C ALA A 13 14.63 -8.44 -10.32
N ALA A 14 15.58 -9.31 -9.99
CA ALA A 14 15.75 -9.86 -8.63
C ALA A 14 15.99 -8.78 -7.58
N TRP A 15 16.74 -7.71 -7.91
CA TRP A 15 16.96 -6.58 -7.00
C TRP A 15 15.63 -5.89 -6.62
N ARG A 16 14.69 -5.82 -7.56
CA ARG A 16 13.38 -5.19 -7.34
C ARG A 16 12.49 -6.06 -6.47
N ILE A 17 12.57 -7.38 -6.62
CA ILE A 17 11.92 -8.34 -5.74
C ILE A 17 12.45 -8.21 -4.31
N ASN A 18 13.78 -8.15 -4.14
CA ASN A 18 14.39 -7.96 -2.83
C ASN A 18 14.05 -6.59 -2.22
N ALA A 19 13.98 -5.54 -3.03
CA ALA A 19 13.52 -4.22 -2.60
C ALA A 19 12.05 -4.24 -2.13
N MET A 20 11.16 -4.95 -2.83
CA MET A 20 9.77 -5.15 -2.39
C MET A 20 9.72 -5.91 -1.06
N ARG A 21 10.51 -6.97 -0.90
CA ARG A 21 10.61 -7.70 0.38
C ARG A 21 11.07 -6.81 1.52
N PHE A 22 12.07 -5.97 1.26
CA PHE A 22 12.57 -5.00 2.23
C PHE A 22 11.49 -3.99 2.62
N LEU A 23 10.71 -3.47 1.66
CA LEU A 23 9.59 -2.59 1.96
C LEU A 23 8.51 -3.29 2.78
N PHE A 24 8.14 -4.53 2.43
CA PHE A 24 7.18 -5.30 3.24
C PHE A 24 7.71 -5.54 4.66
N LEU A 25 9.00 -5.82 4.84
CA LEU A 25 9.61 -5.94 6.16
C LEU A 25 9.56 -4.63 6.93
N LEU A 26 9.87 -3.51 6.29
CA LEU A 26 9.80 -2.19 6.90
C LEU A 26 8.37 -1.85 7.32
N MET A 27 7.37 -2.17 6.49
CA MET A 27 5.96 -2.01 6.85
C MET A 27 5.57 -2.92 8.03
N ALA A 28 6.00 -4.18 8.03
CA ALA A 28 5.69 -5.09 9.12
C ALA A 28 6.30 -4.64 10.46
N THR A 29 7.53 -4.12 10.42
CA THR A 29 8.30 -3.82 11.62
C THR A 29 8.11 -2.38 12.08
N PHE A 30 8.40 -1.39 11.23
CA PHE A 30 8.34 0.01 11.57
C PHE A 30 6.89 0.48 11.74
N MET A 31 6.06 0.27 10.71
CA MET A 31 4.64 0.64 10.78
C MET A 31 3.88 -0.30 11.73
N GLY A 32 4.11 -1.61 11.66
CA GLY A 32 3.47 -2.56 12.56
C GLY A 32 3.80 -2.29 14.03
N GLY A 33 5.08 -2.16 14.38
CA GLY A 33 5.48 -1.86 15.76
C GLY A 33 4.89 -0.55 16.26
N PHE A 34 4.96 0.52 15.47
CA PHE A 34 4.41 1.82 15.85
C PHE A 34 2.88 1.80 15.98
N VAL A 35 2.16 1.24 15.01
CA VAL A 35 0.69 1.20 15.01
C VAL A 35 0.17 0.31 16.13
N TRP A 36 0.75 -0.88 16.34
CA TRP A 36 0.34 -1.78 17.41
C TRP A 36 0.62 -1.20 18.79
N TYR A 37 1.79 -0.59 19.00
CA TYR A 37 2.10 0.09 20.26
C TYR A 37 1.06 1.17 20.59
N ARG A 38 0.72 2.02 19.62
CA ARG A 38 -0.28 3.08 19.83
C ARG A 38 -1.67 2.50 20.07
N LEU A 39 -2.03 1.41 19.39
CA LEU A 39 -3.32 0.77 19.57
C LEU A 39 -3.47 0.13 20.97
N THR A 40 -2.40 -0.44 21.52
CA THR A 40 -2.44 -1.10 22.83
C THR A 40 -2.25 -0.13 24.00
N PHE A 41 -1.39 0.88 23.86
CA PHE A 41 -0.99 1.76 24.97
C PHE A 41 -1.54 3.19 24.89
N GLU A 42 -1.96 3.66 23.72
CA GLU A 42 -2.48 5.03 23.51
C GLU A 42 -3.96 5.08 23.09
N SER A 43 -4.69 3.96 23.19
CA SER A 43 -6.09 3.90 22.75
C SER A 43 -7.07 4.62 23.67
N ALA A 44 -6.69 4.87 24.93
CA ALA A 44 -7.56 5.55 25.89
C ALA A 44 -7.77 7.03 25.52
N GLY A 45 -9.03 7.45 25.40
CA GLY A 45 -9.40 8.84 25.13
C GLY A 45 -9.32 9.26 23.65
N GLN A 46 -8.96 8.35 22.74
CA GLN A 46 -8.91 8.64 21.31
C GLN A 46 -10.30 8.59 20.65
N PRO A 47 -10.55 9.40 19.60
CA PRO A 47 -11.78 9.31 18.83
C PRO A 47 -11.98 7.95 18.15
N LEU A 48 -13.24 7.54 17.94
CA LEU A 48 -13.58 6.24 17.34
C LEU A 48 -12.91 6.03 15.96
N TYR A 49 -12.92 7.05 15.10
CA TYR A 49 -12.32 6.98 13.76
C TYR A 49 -10.80 6.83 13.78
N TRP A 50 -10.12 7.31 14.83
CA TRP A 50 -8.68 7.13 14.99
C TRP A 50 -8.34 5.66 15.20
N GLY A 51 -9.08 4.99 16.11
CA GLY A 51 -8.92 3.56 16.38
C GLY A 51 -9.25 2.69 15.17
N LEU A 52 -10.29 3.06 14.43
CA LEU A 52 -10.64 2.41 13.16
C LEU A 52 -9.48 2.50 12.15
N GLY A 53 -8.94 3.69 11.90
CA GLY A 53 -7.82 3.85 10.96
C GLY A 53 -6.56 3.10 11.39
N LYS A 54 -6.21 3.15 12.69
CA LYS A 54 -5.05 2.44 13.22
C LYS A 54 -5.22 0.93 13.19
N SER A 55 -6.41 0.39 13.48
CA SER A 55 -6.65 -1.05 13.37
C SER A 55 -6.55 -1.56 11.92
N MET A 56 -7.04 -0.79 10.94
CA MET A 56 -6.87 -1.13 9.52
C MET A 56 -5.40 -1.16 9.11
N LEU A 57 -4.60 -0.17 9.52
CA LEU A 57 -3.15 -0.15 9.30
C LEU A 57 -2.44 -1.28 10.05
N GLY A 58 -2.89 -1.61 11.26
CA GLY A 58 -2.35 -2.72 12.06
C GLY A 58 -2.57 -4.07 11.39
N ALA A 59 -3.74 -4.29 10.81
CA ALA A 59 -4.04 -5.47 9.99
C ALA A 59 -3.18 -5.52 8.72
N LEU A 60 -2.99 -4.37 8.06
CA LEU A 60 -2.11 -4.26 6.90
C LEU A 60 -0.67 -4.63 7.25
N ALA A 61 -0.17 -4.18 8.40
CA ALA A 61 1.14 -4.54 8.90
C ALA A 61 1.28 -6.06 9.13
N LEU A 62 0.25 -6.72 9.68
CA LEU A 62 0.27 -8.18 9.82
C LEU A 62 0.30 -8.88 8.45
N MET A 63 -0.51 -8.44 7.49
CA MET A 63 -0.51 -9.01 6.14
C MET A 63 0.81 -8.76 5.40
N SER A 64 1.51 -7.66 5.71
CA SER A 64 2.81 -7.36 5.10
C SER A 64 3.88 -8.42 5.42
N LEU A 65 3.75 -9.16 6.52
CA LEU A 65 4.60 -10.33 6.82
C LEU A 65 4.50 -11.41 5.72
N LEU A 66 3.30 -11.63 5.18
CA LEU A 66 3.10 -12.55 4.05
C LEU A 66 3.72 -11.97 2.76
N GLY A 67 3.72 -10.65 2.60
CA GLY A 67 4.35 -9.94 1.49
C GLY A 67 5.87 -10.12 1.45
N VAL A 68 6.53 -10.35 2.59
CA VAL A 68 7.95 -10.69 2.63
C VAL A 68 8.21 -12.03 1.93
N ARG A 69 7.34 -13.02 2.15
CA ARG A 69 7.47 -14.34 1.52
C ARG A 69 7.03 -14.31 0.05
N TYR A 70 5.91 -13.66 -0.25
CA TYR A 70 5.27 -13.63 -1.56
C TYR A 70 5.06 -12.20 -2.11
N PRO A 71 6.13 -11.45 -2.40
CA PRO A 71 6.05 -10.02 -2.72
C PRO A 71 5.23 -9.71 -3.97
N LEU A 72 5.33 -10.54 -5.01
CA LEU A 72 4.57 -10.35 -6.26
C LEU A 72 3.09 -10.70 -6.12
N GLN A 73 2.73 -11.63 -5.23
CA GLN A 73 1.34 -12.00 -5.00
C GLN A 73 0.64 -10.98 -4.09
N MET A 74 1.39 -10.41 -3.14
CA MET A 74 0.91 -9.38 -2.22
C MET A 74 1.08 -7.95 -2.75
N LEU A 75 1.38 -7.77 -4.04
CA LEU A 75 1.39 -6.46 -4.71
C LEU A 75 0.12 -5.61 -4.46
N PRO A 76 -1.11 -6.17 -4.40
CA PRO A 76 -2.30 -5.39 -4.08
C PRO A 76 -2.17 -4.63 -2.75
N LEU A 77 -1.45 -5.18 -1.77
CA LEU A 77 -1.25 -4.54 -0.48
C LEU A 77 -0.39 -3.28 -0.58
N MET A 78 0.69 -3.32 -1.36
CA MET A 78 1.52 -2.14 -1.65
C MET A 78 0.76 -1.10 -2.47
N LEU A 79 -0.06 -1.56 -3.43
CA LEU A 79 -0.89 -0.66 -4.23
C LEU A 79 -1.93 0.04 -3.36
N TYR A 80 -2.59 -0.67 -2.44
CA TYR A 80 -3.49 -0.08 -1.47
C TYR A 80 -2.75 0.95 -0.60
N GLU A 81 -1.57 0.59 -0.07
CA GLU A 81 -0.77 1.49 0.77
C GLU A 81 -0.43 2.80 0.04
N THR A 82 -0.10 2.68 -1.24
CA THR A 82 0.22 3.81 -2.11
C THR A 82 -1.04 4.61 -2.45
N ALA A 83 -2.16 3.92 -2.71
CA ALA A 83 -3.42 4.54 -3.10
C ALA A 83 -4.02 5.37 -1.96
N TRP A 84 -4.12 4.86 -0.73
CA TRP A 84 -4.75 5.61 0.35
C TRP A 84 -3.94 6.88 0.70
N LYS A 85 -2.60 6.78 0.70
CA LYS A 85 -1.70 7.91 0.93
C LYS A 85 -1.76 8.94 -0.21
N THR A 86 -1.80 8.51 -1.47
CA THR A 86 -1.98 9.44 -2.60
C THR A 86 -3.32 10.15 -2.55
N VAL A 87 -4.41 9.43 -2.23
CA VAL A 87 -5.74 10.05 -2.04
C VAL A 87 -5.72 11.04 -0.89
N TRP A 88 -5.12 10.70 0.26
CA TRP A 88 -5.03 11.60 1.40
C TRP A 88 -4.22 12.87 1.06
N LEU A 89 -3.05 12.72 0.43
CA LEU A 89 -2.22 13.84 0.03
C LEU A 89 -2.91 14.77 -0.98
N THR A 90 -3.64 14.22 -1.94
CA THR A 90 -4.28 15.00 -3.02
C THR A 90 -5.61 15.62 -2.61
N VAL A 91 -6.42 14.91 -1.82
CA VAL A 91 -7.78 15.33 -1.46
C VAL A 91 -7.81 16.10 -0.13
N ILE A 92 -6.89 15.83 0.79
CA ILE A 92 -6.89 16.44 2.13
C ILE A 92 -5.71 17.41 2.29
N ALA A 93 -4.47 16.92 2.12
CA ALA A 93 -3.29 17.74 2.39
C ALA A 93 -3.13 18.90 1.40
N LEU A 94 -3.32 18.65 0.10
CA LEU A 94 -3.18 19.67 -0.94
C LEU A 94 -4.19 20.82 -0.77
N PRO A 95 -5.51 20.59 -0.59
CA PRO A 95 -6.44 21.68 -0.34
C PRO A 95 -6.21 22.42 0.98
N ALA A 96 -5.71 21.74 2.02
CA ALA A 96 -5.35 22.39 3.28
C ALA A 96 -4.15 23.32 3.11
N TRP A 97 -3.14 22.89 2.36
CA TRP A 97 -1.98 23.71 2.02
C TRP A 97 -2.36 24.94 1.19
N LEU A 98 -3.22 24.76 0.17
CA LEU A 98 -3.70 25.87 -0.68
C LEU A 98 -4.51 26.91 0.09
N ARG A 99 -5.19 26.51 1.17
CA ARG A 99 -5.98 27.42 2.03
C ARG A 99 -5.15 28.06 3.15
N GLY A 100 -3.91 27.61 3.38
CA GLY A 100 -3.09 28.04 4.51
C GLY A 100 -3.48 27.39 5.85
N ASP A 101 -4.40 26.42 5.84
CA ASP A 101 -4.92 25.74 7.05
C ASP A 101 -4.03 24.56 7.46
N TRP A 102 -2.71 24.75 7.47
CA TRP A 102 -1.77 23.70 7.79
C TRP A 102 -1.58 23.56 9.30
N ASN A 103 -2.15 22.51 9.88
CA ASN A 103 -2.08 22.24 11.32
C ASN A 103 -1.04 21.16 11.68
N ILE A 104 -0.79 21.00 12.98
CA ILE A 104 0.19 20.04 13.51
C ILE A 104 -0.20 18.59 13.20
N GLU A 105 -1.50 18.28 13.20
CA GLU A 105 -2.00 16.93 12.89
C GLU A 105 -1.75 16.54 11.43
N LEU A 106 -1.99 17.46 10.49
CA LEU A 106 -1.66 17.29 9.07
C LEU A 106 -0.16 17.12 8.89
N GLN A 107 0.66 17.92 9.58
CA GLN A 107 2.12 17.80 9.51
C GLN A 107 2.60 16.42 9.98
N GLY A 108 2.03 15.90 11.07
CA GLY A 108 2.34 14.57 11.59
C GLY A 108 2.00 13.47 10.57
N LEU A 109 0.78 13.49 10.03
CA LEU A 109 0.34 12.50 9.06
C LEU A 109 1.06 12.63 7.71
N PHE A 110 1.44 13.85 7.31
CA PHE A 110 2.27 14.10 6.14
C PHE A 110 3.66 13.45 6.28
N ASN A 111 4.29 13.55 7.46
CA ASN A 111 5.57 12.90 7.73
C ASN A 111 5.45 11.37 7.62
N ASP A 112 4.39 10.80 8.19
CA ASP A 112 4.07 9.36 8.07
C ASP A 112 3.86 8.93 6.61
N CYS A 113 3.44 9.86 5.74
CA CYS A 113 3.23 9.60 4.32
C CYS A 113 4.50 9.61 3.46
N ILE A 114 5.62 10.20 3.91
CA ILE A 114 6.85 10.37 3.09
C ILE A 114 7.36 9.05 2.50
N GLY A 115 7.21 7.94 3.23
CA GLY A 115 7.60 6.61 2.77
C GLY A 115 6.94 6.16 1.45
N ILE A 116 5.83 6.78 1.04
CA ILE A 116 5.17 6.47 -0.24
C ILE A 116 6.06 6.70 -1.45
N VAL A 117 6.93 7.72 -1.42
CA VAL A 117 7.77 8.07 -2.57
C VAL A 117 8.68 6.88 -2.91
N ILE A 118 9.27 6.27 -1.88
CA ILE A 118 10.13 5.09 -2.02
C ILE A 118 9.32 3.91 -2.56
N ALA A 119 8.09 3.69 -2.05
CA ALA A 119 7.21 2.63 -2.55
C ALA A 119 6.90 2.82 -4.05
N TYR A 120 6.64 4.05 -4.49
CA TYR A 120 6.35 4.37 -5.88
C TYR A 120 7.51 4.00 -6.82
N PHE A 121 8.76 4.20 -6.41
CA PHE A 121 9.91 3.81 -7.23
C PHE A 121 10.13 2.29 -7.27
N ILE A 122 9.91 1.62 -6.14
CA ILE A 122 10.17 0.18 -6.02
C ILE A 122 9.09 -0.64 -6.75
N ILE A 123 7.83 -0.22 -6.72
CA ILE A 123 6.73 -0.94 -7.36
C ILE A 123 7.02 -1.15 -8.86
N PRO A 124 6.94 -2.41 -9.35
CA PRO A 124 7.14 -2.69 -10.77
C PRO A 124 5.91 -2.31 -11.58
N TRP A 125 5.74 -1.03 -11.91
CA TRP A 125 4.58 -0.52 -12.66
C TRP A 125 4.30 -1.28 -13.97
N ARG A 126 5.35 -1.69 -14.69
CA ARG A 126 5.20 -2.53 -15.89
C ARG A 126 4.54 -3.88 -15.60
N TYR A 127 4.91 -4.50 -14.47
CA TYR A 127 4.31 -5.75 -14.02
C TYR A 127 2.87 -5.51 -13.53
N VAL A 128 2.63 -4.44 -12.78
CA VAL A 128 1.29 -4.05 -12.32
C VAL A 128 0.34 -3.87 -13.52
N TRP A 129 0.77 -3.11 -14.54
CA TRP A 129 -0.02 -2.92 -15.75
C TRP A 129 -0.31 -4.24 -16.47
N ALA A 130 0.73 -5.05 -16.68
CA ALA A 130 0.58 -6.34 -17.33
C ALA A 130 -0.34 -7.30 -16.56
N ARG A 131 -0.26 -7.29 -15.22
CA ARG A 131 -1.00 -8.22 -14.35
C ARG A 131 -2.46 -7.82 -14.14
N TYR A 132 -2.75 -6.54 -13.94
CA TYR A 132 -4.10 -6.08 -13.56
C TYR A 132 -4.91 -5.53 -14.72
N PHE A 133 -4.26 -5.03 -15.78
CA PHE A 133 -4.96 -4.39 -16.91
C PHE A 133 -4.85 -5.20 -18.20
N ALA A 134 -3.70 -5.85 -18.46
CA ALA A 134 -3.49 -6.59 -19.70
C ALA A 134 -3.90 -8.07 -19.62
N GLN A 135 -3.91 -8.68 -18.44
CA GLN A 135 -4.34 -10.07 -18.30
C GLN A 135 -5.87 -10.19 -18.35
N PRO A 136 -6.41 -11.25 -18.98
CA PRO A 136 -7.83 -11.54 -18.94
C PRO A 136 -8.30 -11.65 -17.48
N MET A 137 -9.38 -10.96 -17.15
CA MET A 137 -10.07 -11.12 -15.87
C MET A 137 -10.49 -12.58 -15.69
N GLU A 138 -10.52 -13.05 -14.44
CA GLU A 138 -11.19 -14.31 -14.12
C GLU A 138 -12.62 -14.32 -14.67
N PRO A 139 -13.05 -15.43 -15.31
CA PRO A 139 -14.31 -15.45 -16.03
C PRO A 139 -15.48 -15.23 -15.07
N LEU A 140 -16.22 -14.13 -15.29
CA LEU A 140 -17.40 -13.78 -14.49
C LEU A 140 -18.53 -14.81 -14.61
N PHE A 141 -18.57 -15.53 -15.73
CA PHE A 141 -19.54 -16.59 -15.97
C PHE A 141 -18.83 -17.87 -16.37
N LYS A 142 -19.17 -18.96 -15.69
CA LYS A 142 -18.75 -20.30 -16.09
C LYS A 142 -19.50 -20.64 -17.39
N LYS A 143 -18.81 -20.68 -18.54
CA LYS A 143 -19.41 -21.19 -19.78
C LYS A 143 -19.88 -22.63 -19.49
N ARG A 144 -21.19 -22.83 -19.49
CA ARG A 144 -21.84 -24.15 -19.51
C ARG A 144 -21.73 -24.74 -20.90
#